data_AF-A0AAN7S8Y5-F1
#
_entry.id   AF-A0AAN7S8Y5-F1
#
_cell.length_a   1.000
_cell.length_b   1.000
_cell.length_c   1.000
_cell.angle_alpha   90.00
_cell.angle_beta   90.00
_cell.angle_gamma   90.00
#
_symmetry.space_group_name_H-M   'P 1'
#
loop_
_entity.id
_entity.type
_entity.pdbx_description
1 polymer ?
#
loop_
_entity_poly.entity_id
_entity_poly.type
_entity_poly.pdbx_seq_one_letter_code
_entity_poly.pdbx_strand_id
1 'polypeptide(L)'
;MCLKLICLLLSTILLAKTTLATNSNQFGFTNTFPSKDSDHVVRIFENEIIKVVECIRQFLINGIGGLSLDPFKFPILPLYFDTTSFSSSMMLTNIFFEGLSGFTLDKGSVSIKPFPPEAETDIALSFGEIKLKTNYNGKMKIANIIRLFGKGSLSMQFDRLKVSLRAVIKVIPLSVKEISLQIQLPSTKAVITGLFNDEYMSGLISRQISETFTQLAQEQQTNFNNFINELLQQLLNLGLRPVLVNWDFDKLVEMAQNQSFTCDLGAQTTVFIFLLACNNNLELTKRTILSHYALKKKLPEIFNNRKVYNSNLQKILNTVTGCRLPKRLNGNAIFVSKLRDTNYQNFEWVDHFKLMSMVIEGLMYSDPPEGVITIIDAEGFSLMHLMKLKLGLLKEFCKYIQEGVPMKISSVQVVNATYYMDLAFSVAKPFVKKEVMDLIHFHRGENQMEILQTQYIPKQYLPKEYGGDLESISTYRQEGIDDLFRLQEYFDLEEQQRLSYNENS
;
A
#
# COMPACT_ATOMS: atom_id res chain seq x y z
N MET A 1 10.72 7.60 -0.62
CA MET A 1 11.67 8.74 -0.53
C MET A 1 11.55 9.48 0.81
N CYS A 2 10.44 10.17 1.13
CA CYS A 2 10.29 10.88 2.42
C CYS A 2 10.39 9.95 3.64
N LEU A 3 9.82 8.74 3.57
CA LEU A 3 9.93 7.75 4.65
C LEU A 3 11.39 7.38 4.96
N LYS A 4 12.21 7.12 3.94
CA LYS A 4 13.66 6.81 4.08
C LYS A 4 14.43 7.99 4.70
N LEU A 5 14.11 9.22 4.29
CA LEU A 5 14.68 10.43 4.88
C LEU A 5 14.39 10.54 6.39
N ILE A 6 13.15 10.22 6.77
CA ILE A 6 12.67 10.22 8.15
C ILE A 6 13.33 9.10 8.96
N CYS A 7 13.50 7.88 8.43
CA CYS A 7 14.20 6.79 9.16
C CYS A 7 15.65 7.17 9.48
N LEU A 8 16.36 7.72 8.48
CA LEU A 8 17.78 8.03 8.61
C LEU A 8 18.02 9.25 9.53
N LEU A 9 17.16 10.27 9.49
CA LEU A 9 17.18 11.35 10.48
C LEU A 9 16.98 10.80 11.90
N LEU A 10 16.03 9.88 12.08
CA LEU A 10 15.71 9.30 13.37
C LEU A 10 16.77 8.32 13.89
N SER A 11 17.42 7.53 13.02
CA SER A 11 18.56 6.68 13.40
C SER A 11 19.76 7.52 13.85
N THR A 12 19.94 8.69 13.24
CA THR A 12 20.97 9.65 13.66
C THR A 12 20.64 10.27 15.02
N ILE A 13 19.35 10.52 15.30
CA ILE A 13 18.89 11.00 16.62
C ILE A 13 19.10 9.93 17.70
N LEU A 14 18.93 8.67 17.33
CA LEU A 14 19.21 7.52 18.19
C LEU A 14 20.71 7.38 18.51
N LEU A 15 21.58 7.57 17.51
CA LEU A 15 23.05 7.61 17.68
C LEU A 15 23.48 8.75 18.60
N ALA A 16 22.89 9.94 18.46
CA ALA A 16 23.14 11.06 19.36
C ALA A 16 22.69 10.78 20.80
N LYS A 17 21.57 10.06 20.99
CA LYS A 17 21.10 9.62 22.32
C LYS A 17 22.11 8.68 22.99
N THR A 18 22.74 7.77 22.24
CA THR A 18 23.80 6.90 22.77
C THR A 18 25.06 7.68 23.13
N THR A 19 25.48 8.65 22.32
CA THR A 19 26.66 9.50 22.60
C THR A 19 26.43 10.43 23.81
N LEU A 20 25.21 10.95 23.96
CA LEU A 20 24.81 11.75 25.13
C LEU A 20 24.67 10.90 26.40
N ALA A 21 24.29 9.63 26.28
CA ALA A 21 24.17 8.69 27.41
C ALA A 21 25.53 8.09 27.85
N THR A 22 26.52 7.98 26.95
CA THR A 22 27.89 7.54 27.32
C THR A 22 28.65 8.63 28.08
N ASN A 23 28.36 9.91 27.81
CA ASN A 23 28.99 11.03 28.52
C ASN A 23 28.33 11.36 29.86
N SER A 24 27.17 10.79 30.20
CA SER A 24 26.49 11.02 31.49
C SER A 24 26.98 10.12 32.64
N ASN A 25 27.87 9.15 32.37
CA ASN A 25 28.42 8.26 33.41
C ASN A 25 29.76 8.73 33.99
N GLN A 26 30.26 9.89 33.58
CA GLN A 26 31.36 10.58 34.27
C GLN A 26 30.97 12.06 34.43
N PHE A 27 31.07 12.56 35.67
CA PHE A 27 30.90 13.94 36.13
C PHE A 27 29.49 14.37 36.58
N GLY A 28 29.41 14.68 37.88
CA GLY A 28 28.25 15.23 38.57
C GLY A 28 28.04 16.74 38.35
N PHE A 29 26.84 17.18 38.69
CA PHE A 29 26.24 18.53 38.64
C PHE A 29 27.18 19.75 38.61
N THR A 30 26.94 20.69 37.68
CA THR A 30 26.57 22.12 37.90
C THR A 30 26.34 22.83 36.56
N ASN A 31 25.67 23.98 36.60
CA ASN A 31 25.29 24.86 35.49
C ASN A 31 26.39 25.17 34.46
N THR A 32 25.94 25.52 33.25
CA THR A 32 26.65 26.10 32.09
C THR A 32 27.45 25.11 31.22
N PHE A 33 26.86 24.70 30.10
CA PHE A 33 27.62 24.27 28.92
C PHE A 33 27.28 25.18 27.73
N PRO A 34 28.18 26.08 27.33
CA PRO A 34 28.29 26.51 25.95
C PRO A 34 29.48 25.84 25.24
N SER A 35 29.28 25.48 23.96
CA SER A 35 30.23 25.68 22.84
C SER A 35 31.18 24.59 22.29
N LYS A 36 31.06 23.28 22.59
CA LYS A 36 31.82 22.24 21.82
C LYS A 36 31.11 20.92 21.56
N ASP A 37 30.45 20.34 22.55
CA ASP A 37 29.80 19.02 22.39
C ASP A 37 28.47 19.10 21.63
N SER A 38 27.74 20.21 21.76
CA SER A 38 26.56 20.51 20.93
C SER A 38 26.93 20.58 19.45
N ASP A 39 28.05 21.24 19.14
CA ASP A 39 28.51 21.42 17.76
C ASP A 39 29.00 20.11 17.15
N HIS A 40 29.61 19.24 17.95
CA HIS A 40 30.00 17.91 17.51
C HIS A 40 28.78 17.03 17.19
N VAL A 41 27.75 17.07 18.04
CA VAL A 41 26.48 16.36 17.80
C VAL A 41 25.78 16.90 16.56
N VAL A 42 25.67 18.23 16.41
CA VAL A 42 25.09 18.88 15.22
C VAL A 42 25.84 18.52 13.94
N ARG A 43 27.18 18.48 13.95
CA ARG A 43 27.98 18.07 12.79
C ARG A 43 27.79 16.59 12.41
N ILE A 44 27.59 15.70 13.39
CA ILE A 44 27.24 14.30 13.10
C ILE A 44 25.91 14.24 12.34
N PHE A 45 24.92 15.03 12.76
CA PHE A 45 23.63 15.11 12.07
C PHE A 45 23.74 15.63 10.64
N GLU A 46 24.48 16.71 10.44
CA GLU A 46 24.70 17.29 9.11
C GLU A 46 25.35 16.26 8.16
N ASN A 47 26.34 15.52 8.65
CA ASN A 47 26.99 14.45 7.87
C ASN A 47 26.04 13.32 7.48
N GLU A 48 25.14 12.91 8.38
CA GLU A 48 24.15 11.89 8.04
C GLU A 48 23.09 12.41 7.06
N ILE A 49 22.63 13.66 7.20
CA ILE A 49 21.73 14.29 6.21
C ILE A 49 22.36 14.25 4.82
N ILE A 50 23.65 14.55 4.69
CA ILE A 50 24.38 14.49 3.42
C ILE A 50 24.37 13.07 2.85
N LYS A 51 24.62 12.03 3.66
CA LYS A 51 24.57 10.63 3.21
C LYS A 51 23.18 10.23 2.70
N VAL A 52 22.12 10.71 3.35
CA VAL A 52 20.74 10.46 2.94
C VAL A 52 20.43 11.11 1.59
N VAL A 53 20.83 12.38 1.44
CA VAL A 53 20.70 13.14 0.19
C VAL A 53 21.40 12.40 -0.94
N GLU A 54 22.61 11.88 -0.71
CA GLU A 54 23.35 11.10 -1.68
C GLU A 54 22.66 9.77 -2.01
N CYS A 55 22.11 9.07 -1.01
CA CYS A 55 21.35 7.84 -1.24
C CYS A 55 20.13 8.07 -2.15
N ILE A 56 19.40 9.18 -1.97
CA ILE A 56 18.29 9.56 -2.86
C ILE A 56 18.79 9.82 -4.28
N ARG A 57 19.90 10.55 -4.41
CA ARG A 57 20.51 10.82 -5.72
C ARG A 57 20.85 9.53 -6.44
N GLN A 58 21.54 8.60 -5.77
CA GLN A 58 21.88 7.30 -6.31
C GLN A 58 20.63 6.47 -6.65
N PHE A 59 19.57 6.56 -5.86
CA PHE A 59 18.30 5.88 -6.17
C PHE A 59 17.64 6.42 -7.43
N LEU A 60 17.64 7.73 -7.65
CA LEU A 60 17.08 8.34 -8.86
C LEU A 60 17.88 7.93 -10.11
N ILE A 61 19.21 7.88 -10.00
CA ILE A 61 20.11 7.47 -11.08
C ILE A 61 19.98 5.97 -11.37
N ASN A 62 20.10 5.13 -10.35
CA ASN A 62 20.15 3.68 -10.49
C ASN A 62 18.77 3.06 -10.73
N GLY A 63 17.70 3.74 -10.30
CA GLY A 63 16.33 3.32 -10.54
C GLY A 63 15.84 2.18 -9.65
N ILE A 64 14.62 1.72 -9.92
CA ILE A 64 14.03 0.53 -9.31
C ILE A 64 13.88 -0.52 -10.40
N GLY A 65 14.40 -1.74 -10.18
CA GLY A 65 14.26 -2.83 -11.16
C GLY A 65 14.97 -2.55 -12.50
N GLY A 66 16.05 -1.78 -12.49
CA GLY A 66 16.80 -1.40 -13.70
C GLY A 66 16.20 -0.22 -14.48
N LEU A 67 15.06 0.32 -14.05
CA LEU A 67 14.43 1.50 -14.65
C LEU A 67 14.93 2.78 -13.94
N SER A 68 15.93 3.43 -14.54
CA SER A 68 16.43 4.73 -14.08
C SER A 68 15.31 5.79 -14.08
N LEU A 69 15.27 6.62 -13.05
CA LEU A 69 14.37 7.77 -12.96
C LEU A 69 15.05 9.07 -13.37
N ASP A 70 16.38 9.06 -13.53
CA ASP A 70 17.17 10.17 -14.07
C ASP A 70 18.45 9.67 -14.78
N PRO A 71 18.47 9.64 -16.13
CA PRO A 71 17.37 9.98 -17.03
C PRO A 71 16.36 8.84 -17.15
N PHE A 72 15.07 9.16 -16.98
CA PHE A 72 13.98 8.26 -17.34
C PHE A 72 13.79 8.25 -18.85
N LYS A 73 13.72 7.05 -19.44
CA LYS A 73 13.54 6.84 -20.88
C LYS A 73 12.43 5.83 -21.11
N PHE A 74 11.45 6.19 -21.92
CA PHE A 74 10.37 5.28 -22.31
C PHE A 74 10.09 5.39 -23.82
N PRO A 75 10.12 4.27 -24.56
CA PRO A 75 10.15 4.32 -26.01
C PRO A 75 8.82 4.77 -26.61
N ILE A 76 7.70 4.22 -26.14
CA ILE A 76 6.36 4.47 -26.68
C ILE A 76 5.33 4.37 -25.56
N LEU A 77 4.43 5.35 -25.45
CA LEU A 77 3.28 5.30 -24.53
C LEU A 77 2.00 5.72 -25.26
N PRO A 78 1.06 4.79 -25.49
CA PRO A 78 -0.28 5.15 -25.90
C PRO A 78 -1.03 5.82 -24.74
N LEU A 79 -1.54 7.02 -24.95
CA LEU A 79 -2.44 7.73 -24.05
C LEU A 79 -3.85 7.70 -24.62
N TYR A 80 -4.69 6.88 -23.99
CA TYR A 80 -6.11 6.78 -24.26
C TYR A 80 -6.87 7.06 -22.98
N PHE A 81 -7.61 8.15 -22.93
CA PHE A 81 -8.53 8.44 -21.84
C PHE A 81 -9.77 9.11 -22.41
N ASP A 82 -10.95 8.68 -21.96
CA ASP A 82 -12.23 9.20 -22.42
C ASP A 82 -13.11 9.53 -21.22
N THR A 83 -13.25 10.83 -20.96
CA THR A 83 -14.05 11.40 -19.88
C THR A 83 -14.99 12.46 -20.46
N THR A 84 -16.02 12.83 -19.70
CA THR A 84 -17.01 13.85 -20.13
C THR A 84 -16.38 15.19 -20.51
N SER A 85 -15.28 15.57 -19.84
CA SER A 85 -14.58 16.83 -20.05
C SER A 85 -13.31 16.70 -20.89
N PHE A 86 -12.71 15.51 -21.02
CA PHE A 86 -11.44 15.30 -21.70
C PHE A 86 -11.43 13.96 -22.44
N SER A 87 -11.09 13.98 -23.72
CA SER A 87 -10.94 12.76 -24.52
C SER A 87 -9.62 12.82 -25.28
N SER A 88 -8.78 11.78 -25.20
CA SER A 88 -7.52 11.72 -25.93
C SER A 88 -7.29 10.38 -26.59
N SER A 89 -6.65 10.46 -27.75
CA SER A 89 -6.08 9.33 -28.48
C SER A 89 -4.74 9.82 -29.02
N MET A 90 -3.71 9.75 -28.18
CA MET A 90 -2.36 10.22 -28.48
C MET A 90 -1.35 9.09 -28.35
N MET A 91 -0.44 8.99 -29.31
CA MET A 91 0.75 8.14 -29.22
C MET A 91 1.93 9.02 -28.85
N LEU A 92 2.53 8.78 -27.69
CA LEU A 92 3.78 9.41 -27.30
C LEU A 92 4.95 8.50 -27.66
N THR A 93 6.05 9.06 -28.14
CA THR A 93 7.29 8.32 -28.44
C THR A 93 8.52 9.08 -27.99
N ASN A 94 9.61 8.37 -27.71
CA ASN A 94 10.86 8.95 -27.21
C ASN A 94 10.64 9.81 -25.96
N ILE A 95 9.86 9.30 -25.00
CA ILE A 95 9.66 9.98 -23.73
C ILE A 95 10.98 9.97 -22.99
N PHE A 96 11.43 11.16 -22.66
CA PHE A 96 12.72 11.40 -22.05
C PHE A 96 12.52 12.41 -20.94
N PHE A 97 13.00 12.09 -19.76
CA PHE A 97 12.86 12.94 -18.60
C PHE A 97 14.17 12.93 -17.80
N GLU A 98 14.69 14.11 -17.48
CA GLU A 98 16.00 14.27 -16.80
C GLU A 98 16.00 15.44 -15.81
N GLY A 99 16.95 15.41 -14.86
CA GLY A 99 17.23 16.50 -13.94
C GLY A 99 16.72 16.31 -12.51
N LEU A 100 16.15 15.16 -12.17
CA LEU A 100 15.68 14.87 -10.81
C LEU A 100 16.80 14.61 -9.79
N SER A 101 17.95 14.10 -10.22
CA SER A 101 19.08 13.75 -9.35
C SER A 101 20.06 14.91 -9.14
N GLY A 102 19.98 15.94 -9.99
CA GLY A 102 20.82 17.15 -9.96
C GLY A 102 20.45 18.16 -8.87
N PHE A 103 19.74 17.75 -7.82
CA PHE A 103 19.33 18.64 -6.73
C PHE A 103 20.49 18.96 -5.77
N THR A 104 20.46 20.17 -5.23
CA THR A 104 21.38 20.68 -4.20
C THR A 104 20.72 20.71 -2.84
N LEU A 105 21.49 20.43 -1.79
CA LEU A 105 21.07 20.66 -0.41
C LEU A 105 21.33 22.13 -0.07
N ASP A 106 20.28 22.94 -0.01
CA ASP A 106 20.38 24.38 0.28
C ASP A 106 20.52 24.63 1.78
N LYS A 107 19.82 23.83 2.59
CA LYS A 107 19.85 23.87 4.05
C LYS A 107 19.60 22.45 4.57
N GLY A 108 20.43 22.01 5.51
CA GLY A 108 20.21 20.77 6.26
C GLY A 108 20.62 21.03 7.70
N SER A 109 19.69 21.50 8.53
CA SER A 109 20.00 21.89 9.91
C SER A 109 19.16 21.11 10.90
N VAL A 110 19.77 20.78 12.04
CA VAL A 110 19.10 20.19 13.19
C VAL A 110 19.27 21.13 14.37
N SER A 111 18.17 21.53 14.99
CA SER A 111 18.16 22.29 16.23
C SER A 111 17.55 21.45 17.34
N ILE A 112 18.14 21.50 18.53
CA ILE A 112 17.68 20.74 19.70
C ILE A 112 17.15 21.75 20.72
N LYS A 113 15.86 21.67 21.04
CA LYS A 113 15.23 22.39 22.15
C LYS A 113 15.41 21.55 23.41
N PRO A 114 16.04 22.07 24.47
CA PRO A 114 16.33 21.27 25.66
C PRO A 114 15.09 21.02 26.53
N PHE A 115 14.12 21.95 26.58
CA PHE A 115 12.90 21.83 27.38
C PHE A 115 11.68 22.44 26.68
N PRO A 116 10.63 21.65 26.34
CA PRO A 116 10.63 20.18 26.29
C PRO A 116 11.66 19.63 25.28
N PRO A 117 12.22 18.42 25.49
CA PRO A 117 13.28 17.88 24.64
C PRO A 117 12.73 17.53 23.25
N GLU A 118 12.96 18.41 22.29
CA GLU A 118 12.50 18.30 20.89
C GLU A 118 13.66 18.55 19.93
N ALA A 119 13.78 17.73 18.88
CA ALA A 119 14.66 17.96 17.75
C ALA A 119 13.83 18.50 16.58
N GLU A 120 14.24 19.63 16.03
CA GLU A 120 13.62 20.26 14.88
C GLU A 120 14.60 20.23 13.72
N THR A 121 14.16 19.63 12.62
CA THR A 121 14.97 19.36 11.44
C THR A 121 14.37 20.13 10.27
N ASP A 122 15.21 20.88 9.56
CA ASP A 122 14.84 21.60 8.35
C ASP A 122 15.79 21.15 7.23
N ILE A 123 15.23 20.54 6.19
CA ILE A 123 15.93 20.15 4.97
C ILE A 123 15.31 20.88 3.80
N ALA A 124 16.11 21.63 3.04
CA ALA A 124 15.68 22.30 1.82
C ALA A 124 16.53 21.81 0.66
N LEU A 125 15.85 21.33 -0.38
CA LEU A 125 16.46 20.89 -1.63
C LEU A 125 16.02 21.83 -2.75
N SER A 126 16.96 22.28 -3.56
CA SER A 126 16.68 22.96 -4.83
C SER A 126 17.04 22.06 -5.99
N PHE A 127 16.12 21.93 -6.92
CA PHE A 127 16.35 21.27 -8.20
C PHE A 127 16.65 22.36 -9.22
N GLY A 128 17.65 22.11 -10.06
CA GLY A 128 18.03 23.03 -11.13
C GLY A 128 16.96 23.05 -12.22
N GLU A 129 17.27 22.40 -13.34
CA GLU A 129 16.42 22.33 -14.51
C GLU A 129 15.93 20.89 -14.69
N ILE A 130 14.61 20.69 -14.62
CA ILE A 130 13.98 19.40 -14.91
C ILE A 130 13.39 19.47 -16.32
N LYS A 131 13.76 18.52 -17.17
CA LYS A 131 13.35 18.48 -18.58
C LYS A 131 12.49 17.27 -18.84
N LEU A 132 11.37 17.47 -19.51
CA LEU A 132 10.56 16.44 -20.13
C LEU A 132 10.51 16.69 -21.63
N LYS A 133 10.84 15.68 -22.42
CA LYS A 133 10.74 15.71 -23.88
C LYS A 133 9.99 14.48 -24.36
N THR A 134 9.14 14.67 -25.34
CA THR A 134 8.44 13.56 -26.00
C THR A 134 7.99 14.00 -27.39
N ASN A 135 7.89 13.05 -28.30
CA ASN A 135 7.17 13.24 -29.56
C ASN A 135 5.73 12.79 -29.36
N TYR A 136 4.79 13.46 -30.00
CA TYR A 136 3.39 13.08 -29.96
C TYR A 136 2.82 12.95 -31.37
N ASN A 137 1.83 12.07 -31.50
CA ASN A 137 0.97 11.99 -32.67
C ASN A 137 -0.43 11.63 -32.22
N GLY A 138 -1.41 12.48 -32.52
CA GLY A 138 -2.80 12.14 -32.23
C GLY A 138 -3.71 13.33 -32.07
N LYS A 139 -4.79 13.11 -31.32
CA LYS A 139 -5.88 14.06 -31.14
C LYS A 139 -6.30 14.10 -29.67
N MET A 140 -6.70 15.29 -29.22
CA MET A 140 -7.26 15.52 -27.89
C MET A 140 -8.46 16.47 -27.99
N LYS A 141 -9.46 16.26 -27.14
CA LYS A 141 -10.61 17.13 -26.95
C LYS A 141 -10.64 17.62 -25.51
N ILE A 142 -10.82 18.92 -25.33
CA ILE A 142 -10.99 19.56 -24.01
C ILE A 142 -12.37 20.23 -23.96
N ALA A 143 -13.12 19.93 -22.90
CA ALA A 143 -14.47 20.41 -22.59
C ALA A 143 -15.46 20.29 -23.76
N ASN A 144 -15.28 19.31 -24.66
CA ASN A 144 -15.99 19.17 -25.94
C ASN A 144 -15.92 20.36 -26.92
N ILE A 145 -15.18 21.43 -26.57
CA ILE A 145 -15.10 22.67 -27.32
C ILE A 145 -13.79 22.74 -28.12
N ILE A 146 -12.67 22.42 -27.46
CA ILE A 146 -11.33 22.59 -28.03
C ILE A 146 -10.88 21.24 -28.58
N ARG A 147 -10.58 21.18 -29.89
CA ARG A 147 -10.04 19.99 -30.56
C ARG A 147 -8.60 20.24 -30.94
N LEU A 148 -7.66 19.64 -30.22
CA LEU A 148 -6.24 19.67 -30.56
C LEU A 148 -5.90 18.43 -31.38
N PHE A 149 -5.07 18.58 -32.41
CA PHE A 149 -4.53 17.47 -33.18
C PHE A 149 -3.18 17.84 -33.76
N GLY A 150 -2.37 16.84 -34.08
CA GLY A 150 -1.12 17.07 -34.77
C GLY A 150 -0.09 15.99 -34.52
N LYS A 151 1.06 16.18 -35.15
CA LYS A 151 2.27 15.39 -34.94
C LYS A 151 3.43 16.33 -34.75
N GLY A 152 4.11 16.23 -33.61
CA GLY A 152 5.24 17.10 -33.31
C GLY A 152 5.91 16.72 -32.01
N SER A 153 6.60 17.68 -31.41
CA SER A 153 7.32 17.49 -30.15
C SER A 153 6.72 18.36 -29.05
N LEU A 154 6.72 17.80 -27.84
CA LEU A 154 6.44 18.47 -26.59
C LEU A 154 7.73 18.50 -25.79
N SER A 155 8.17 19.69 -25.41
CA SER A 155 9.26 19.91 -24.47
C SER A 155 8.73 20.76 -23.32
N MET A 156 8.79 20.22 -22.10
CA MET A 156 8.51 20.96 -20.89
C MET A 156 9.81 21.09 -20.10
N GLN A 157 10.09 22.31 -19.67
CA GLN A 157 11.21 22.64 -18.81
C GLN A 157 10.65 23.27 -17.54
N PHE A 158 11.08 22.75 -16.41
CA PHE A 158 10.69 23.20 -15.10
C PHE A 158 11.92 23.75 -14.38
N ASP A 159 11.89 25.04 -14.04
CA ASP A 159 13.02 25.72 -13.42
C ASP A 159 12.77 25.98 -11.93
N ARG A 160 13.80 25.73 -11.11
CA ARG A 160 13.86 26.17 -9.70
C ARG A 160 12.77 25.56 -8.80
N LEU A 161 12.51 24.26 -8.97
CA LEU A 161 11.68 23.52 -8.02
C LEU A 161 12.40 23.50 -6.66
N LYS A 162 11.70 23.91 -5.60
CA LYS A 162 12.23 23.78 -4.23
C LYS A 162 11.36 22.84 -3.43
N VAL A 163 12.00 21.99 -2.65
CA VAL A 163 11.35 21.05 -1.76
C VAL A 163 11.93 21.25 -0.36
N SER A 164 11.10 21.72 0.55
CA SER A 164 11.47 21.93 1.94
C SER A 164 10.72 20.94 2.83
N LEU A 165 11.46 20.16 3.61
CA LEU A 165 10.94 19.29 4.65
C LEU A 165 11.28 19.88 6.01
N ARG A 166 10.27 20.05 6.84
CA ARG A 166 10.40 20.31 8.27
C ARG A 166 9.87 19.12 9.05
N ALA A 167 10.61 18.67 10.07
CA ALA A 167 10.10 17.70 11.02
C ALA A 167 10.46 18.08 12.45
N VAL A 168 9.49 17.96 13.36
CA VAL A 168 9.65 18.14 14.80
C VAL A 168 9.49 16.79 15.49
N ILE A 169 10.49 16.41 16.27
CA ILE A 169 10.61 15.09 16.87
C ILE A 169 10.73 15.28 18.38
N LYS A 170 9.77 14.76 19.14
CA LYS A 170 9.93 14.63 20.60
C LYS A 170 11.00 13.58 20.84
N VAL A 171 11.99 13.90 21.67
CA VAL A 171 13.09 12.99 21.97
C VAL A 171 12.69 11.97 23.05
N ILE A 172 11.75 12.36 23.94
CA ILE A 172 11.29 11.53 25.05
C ILE A 172 9.76 11.69 25.24
N PRO A 173 8.96 10.65 24.93
CA PRO A 173 9.32 9.45 24.15
C PRO A 173 9.64 9.81 22.69
N LEU A 174 10.55 9.06 22.06
CA LEU A 174 10.94 9.29 20.66
C LEU A 174 9.71 9.16 19.76
N SER A 175 9.22 10.28 19.25
CA SER A 175 8.02 10.33 18.41
C SER A 175 8.06 11.54 17.49
N VAL A 176 7.68 11.35 16.24
CA VAL A 176 7.49 12.46 15.31
C VAL A 176 6.23 13.21 15.75
N LYS A 177 6.43 14.46 16.20
CA LYS A 177 5.35 15.35 16.66
C LYS A 177 4.69 16.05 15.47
N GLU A 178 5.50 16.45 14.51
CA GLU A 178 5.03 17.19 13.34
C GLU A 178 5.94 16.89 12.15
N ILE A 179 5.34 16.76 10.96
CA ILE A 179 6.07 16.78 9.70
C ILE A 179 5.34 17.70 8.74
N SER A 180 6.09 18.48 7.98
CA SER A 180 5.57 19.34 6.93
C SER A 180 6.50 19.28 5.74
N LEU A 181 5.93 18.96 4.58
CA LEU A 181 6.58 19.11 3.29
C LEU A 181 5.97 20.34 2.59
N GLN A 182 6.85 21.22 2.13
CA GLN A 182 6.53 22.37 1.31
C GLN A 182 7.19 22.19 -0.04
N ILE A 183 6.39 22.13 -1.08
CA ILE A 183 6.84 22.11 -2.45
C ILE A 183 6.57 23.50 -3.03
N GLN A 184 7.64 24.13 -3.51
CA GLN A 184 7.56 25.36 -4.28
C GLN A 184 7.67 25.01 -5.76
N LEU A 185 6.54 25.15 -6.43
CA LEU A 185 6.40 24.71 -7.81
C LEU A 185 7.22 25.61 -8.74
N PRO A 186 7.82 25.01 -9.79
CA PRO A 186 8.75 25.70 -10.69
C PRO A 186 8.01 26.60 -11.68
N SER A 187 8.72 27.60 -12.22
CA SER A 187 8.28 28.25 -13.46
C SER A 187 8.37 27.25 -14.61
N THR A 188 7.30 27.15 -15.39
CA THR A 188 7.19 26.13 -16.45
C THR A 188 7.30 26.79 -17.82
N LYS A 189 8.22 26.28 -18.64
CA LYS A 189 8.31 26.63 -20.05
C LYS A 189 7.89 25.41 -20.86
N ALA A 190 6.76 25.52 -21.54
CA ALA A 190 6.26 24.52 -22.47
C ALA A 190 6.52 24.99 -23.91
N VAL A 191 7.08 24.11 -24.72
CA VAL A 191 7.21 24.28 -26.16
C VAL A 191 6.53 23.09 -26.82
N ILE A 192 5.53 23.37 -27.63
CA ILE A 192 4.78 22.40 -28.42
C ILE A 192 4.93 22.82 -29.88
N THR A 193 5.24 21.87 -30.74
CA THR A 193 5.37 22.07 -32.20
C THR A 193 4.40 21.18 -32.95
N GLY A 194 4.00 21.55 -34.17
CA GLY A 194 3.15 20.71 -35.00
C GLY A 194 1.70 20.54 -34.51
N LEU A 195 1.23 21.36 -33.56
CA LEU A 195 -0.21 21.47 -33.26
C LEU A 195 -0.92 22.10 -34.44
N PHE A 196 -2.10 21.57 -34.80
CA PHE A 196 -2.90 22.01 -35.95
C PHE A 196 -2.16 21.94 -37.30
N ASN A 197 -0.97 21.35 -37.34
CA ASN A 197 0.01 21.48 -38.42
C ASN A 197 0.35 22.95 -38.74
N ASP A 198 0.35 23.82 -37.72
CA ASP A 198 0.60 25.26 -37.83
C ASP A 198 1.58 25.70 -36.74
N GLU A 199 2.77 26.17 -37.15
CA GLU A 199 3.84 26.58 -36.23
C GLU A 199 3.52 27.88 -35.48
N TYR A 200 2.76 28.79 -36.08
CA TYR A 200 2.34 30.03 -35.41
C TYR A 200 1.33 29.72 -34.29
N MET A 201 0.33 28.89 -34.57
CA MET A 201 -0.64 28.42 -33.58
C MET A 201 0.02 27.58 -32.49
N SER A 202 1.00 26.76 -32.86
CA SER A 202 1.83 26.00 -31.91
C SER A 202 2.57 26.92 -30.94
N GLY A 203 3.14 28.03 -31.45
CA GLY A 203 3.81 29.05 -30.64
C GLY A 203 2.88 29.79 -29.68
N LEU A 204 1.69 30.19 -30.14
CA LEU A 204 0.69 30.85 -29.28
C LEU A 204 0.21 29.93 -28.16
N ILE A 205 -0.09 28.67 -28.47
CA ILE A 205 -0.55 27.69 -27.48
C ILE A 205 0.55 27.34 -26.49
N SER A 206 1.79 27.21 -26.96
CA SER A 206 2.96 26.99 -26.09
C SER A 206 3.10 28.09 -25.03
N ARG A 207 2.94 29.36 -25.46
CA ARG A 207 2.98 30.50 -24.56
C ARG A 207 1.81 30.50 -23.58
N GLN A 208 0.59 30.31 -24.08
CA GLN A 208 -0.60 30.28 -23.23
C GLN A 208 -0.52 29.15 -22.20
N ILE A 209 -0.05 27.96 -22.58
CA ILE A 209 0.12 26.82 -21.65
C ILE A 209 1.19 27.15 -20.61
N SER A 210 2.32 27.74 -21.01
CA SER A 210 3.38 28.11 -20.07
C SER A 210 2.88 29.11 -19.01
N GLU A 211 2.16 30.14 -19.45
CA GLU A 211 1.57 31.17 -18.58
C GLU A 211 0.47 30.58 -17.68
N THR A 212 -0.48 29.85 -18.27
CA THR A 212 -1.60 29.21 -17.55
C THR A 212 -1.11 28.19 -16.53
N PHE A 213 -0.15 27.34 -16.90
CA PHE A 213 0.37 26.32 -16.00
C PHE A 213 1.16 26.94 -14.85
N THR A 214 1.97 27.98 -15.11
CA THR A 214 2.67 28.72 -14.06
C THR A 214 1.68 29.36 -13.08
N GLN A 215 0.62 29.99 -13.60
CA GLN A 215 -0.43 30.58 -12.77
C GLN A 215 -1.18 29.53 -11.95
N LEU A 216 -1.63 28.43 -12.57
CA LEU A 216 -2.32 27.33 -11.88
C LEU A 216 -1.43 26.67 -10.84
N ALA A 217 -0.14 26.48 -11.15
CA ALA A 217 0.83 25.93 -10.21
C ALA A 217 0.95 26.83 -8.96
N GLN A 218 0.99 28.15 -9.14
CA GLN A 218 1.03 29.10 -8.03
C GLN A 218 -0.29 29.14 -7.25
N GLU A 219 -1.44 29.19 -7.93
CA GLU A 219 -2.76 29.23 -7.30
C GLU A 219 -3.06 27.96 -6.49
N GLN A 220 -2.69 26.79 -7.03
CA GLN A 220 -2.96 25.49 -6.40
C GLN A 220 -1.84 25.03 -5.45
N GLN A 221 -0.77 25.81 -5.30
CA GLN A 221 0.38 25.42 -4.49
C GLN A 221 -0.01 25.10 -3.05
N THR A 222 -0.88 25.93 -2.45
CA THR A 222 -1.38 25.73 -1.09
C THR A 222 -2.21 24.45 -0.98
N ASN A 223 -3.11 24.20 -1.92
CA ASN A 223 -3.95 23.01 -1.93
C ASN A 223 -3.12 21.73 -2.11
N PHE A 224 -2.13 21.77 -3.01
CA PHE A 224 -1.20 20.67 -3.20
C PHE A 224 -0.37 20.38 -1.95
N ASN A 225 0.18 21.42 -1.31
CA ASN A 225 0.93 21.27 -0.06
C ASN A 225 0.04 20.74 1.07
N ASN A 226 -1.21 21.19 1.18
CA ASN A 226 -2.16 20.70 2.17
C ASN A 226 -2.46 19.21 1.95
N PHE A 227 -2.77 18.80 0.72
CA PHE A 227 -3.00 17.39 0.37
C PHE A 227 -1.80 16.50 0.72
N ILE A 228 -0.59 16.92 0.34
CA ILE A 228 0.63 16.15 0.64
C ILE A 228 0.87 16.06 2.15
N ASN A 229 0.63 17.15 2.89
CA ASN A 229 0.78 17.15 4.35
C ASN A 229 -0.27 16.29 5.04
N GLU A 230 -1.52 16.28 4.57
CA GLU A 230 -2.56 15.37 5.05
C GLU A 230 -2.19 13.90 4.84
N LEU A 231 -1.68 13.55 3.65
CA LEU A 231 -1.16 12.20 3.37
C LEU A 231 0.01 11.84 4.30
N LEU A 232 0.95 12.76 4.54
CA LEU A 232 2.06 12.53 5.46
C LEU A 232 1.59 12.31 6.90
N GLN A 233 0.59 13.07 7.35
CA GLN A 233 -0.02 12.90 8.68
C GLN A 233 -0.76 11.56 8.78
N GLN A 234 -1.45 11.13 7.74
CA GLN A 234 -2.04 9.79 7.68
C GLN A 234 -0.97 8.70 7.78
N LEU A 235 0.12 8.81 7.01
CA LEU A 235 1.25 7.86 7.06
C LEU A 235 1.94 7.83 8.44
N LEU A 236 2.04 8.98 9.11
CA LEU A 236 2.52 9.08 10.49
C LEU A 236 1.60 8.34 11.47
N ASN A 237 0.29 8.58 11.37
CA ASN A 237 -0.74 8.03 12.25
C ASN A 237 -0.96 6.53 12.02
N LEU A 238 -0.78 6.05 10.79
CA LEU A 238 -0.74 4.62 10.44
C LEU A 238 0.48 3.88 11.04
N GLY A 239 1.35 4.61 11.74
CA GLY A 239 2.39 4.04 12.59
C GLY A 239 3.75 4.02 11.91
N LEU A 240 4.46 5.15 11.93
CA LEU A 240 5.90 5.20 11.65
C LEU A 240 6.79 4.59 12.76
N ARG A 241 6.20 3.91 13.76
CA ARG A 241 6.95 3.21 14.82
C ARG A 241 7.91 2.09 14.38
N PRO A 242 7.74 1.32 13.28
CA PRO A 242 8.75 0.33 12.85
C PRO A 242 9.88 0.99 12.07
N VAL A 243 9.57 2.04 11.31
CA VAL A 243 10.50 2.76 10.48
C VAL A 243 11.55 3.48 11.34
N LEU A 244 11.11 3.85 12.55
CA LEU A 244 11.90 4.37 13.66
C LEU A 244 12.87 3.35 14.30
N VAL A 245 12.71 2.05 14.04
CA VAL A 245 13.48 0.98 14.69
C VAL A 245 14.10 0.06 13.61
N ASN A 246 15.41 0.28 13.42
CA ASN A 246 16.41 -0.65 12.91
C ASN A 246 16.65 -0.83 11.41
N TRP A 247 17.96 -0.92 11.16
CA TRP A 247 18.78 -1.54 10.11
C TRP A 247 18.27 -2.90 9.54
N ASP A 248 17.11 -3.39 9.97
CA ASP A 248 16.52 -4.65 9.56
C ASP A 248 15.46 -4.50 8.46
N PHE A 249 14.91 -3.31 8.18
CA PHE A 249 13.98 -3.14 7.04
C PHE A 249 14.67 -3.39 5.70
N ASP A 250 15.86 -2.81 5.49
CA ASP A 250 16.64 -3.06 4.27
C ASP A 250 17.07 -4.54 4.21
N LYS A 251 17.37 -5.21 5.34
CA LYS A 251 17.57 -6.67 5.38
C LYS A 251 16.30 -7.48 5.11
N LEU A 252 15.12 -7.02 5.52
CA LEU A 252 13.85 -7.71 5.24
C LEU A 252 13.48 -7.57 3.76
N VAL A 253 13.77 -6.41 3.16
CA VAL A 253 13.65 -6.20 1.71
C VAL A 253 14.70 -7.04 0.98
N GLU A 254 15.96 -7.02 1.42
CA GLU A 254 17.04 -7.86 0.88
C GLU A 254 16.73 -9.35 1.08
N MET A 255 16.11 -9.76 2.18
CA MET A 255 15.64 -11.14 2.39
C MET A 255 14.44 -11.48 1.52
N ALA A 256 13.46 -10.57 1.35
CA ALA A 256 12.34 -10.78 0.44
C ALA A 256 12.81 -10.85 -1.03
N GLN A 257 13.87 -10.11 -1.36
CA GLN A 257 14.55 -10.14 -2.66
C GLN A 257 15.45 -11.39 -2.83
N ASN A 258 16.24 -11.75 -1.82
CA ASN A 258 17.15 -12.90 -1.81
C ASN A 258 16.40 -14.23 -1.67
N GLN A 259 15.25 -14.24 -1.00
CA GLN A 259 14.31 -15.36 -0.99
C GLN A 259 13.38 -15.34 -2.22
N SER A 260 13.58 -14.41 -3.16
CA SER A 260 13.05 -14.49 -4.52
C SER A 260 11.52 -14.53 -4.62
N PHE A 261 10.81 -13.72 -3.82
CA PHE A 261 9.37 -13.90 -3.59
C PHE A 261 8.44 -12.75 -4.06
N THR A 262 8.86 -11.86 -4.96
CA THR A 262 8.13 -10.59 -5.16
C THR A 262 7.57 -10.39 -6.57
N CYS A 263 6.27 -10.06 -6.62
CA CYS A 263 5.55 -9.52 -7.78
C CYS A 263 6.15 -8.20 -8.26
N ASP A 264 6.01 -7.88 -9.56
CA ASP A 264 6.51 -6.64 -10.20
C ASP A 264 6.02 -5.34 -9.55
N LEU A 265 5.05 -5.39 -8.62
CA LEU A 265 4.83 -4.34 -7.61
C LEU A 265 5.85 -4.50 -6.47
N GLY A 266 7.11 -4.17 -6.77
CA GLY A 266 8.27 -4.03 -5.88
C GLY A 266 8.21 -4.66 -4.49
N ALA A 267 9.14 -5.57 -4.20
CA ALA A 267 9.44 -6.17 -2.89
C ALA A 267 9.14 -5.31 -1.65
N GLN A 268 9.44 -4.01 -1.74
CA GLN A 268 9.23 -3.01 -0.70
C GLN A 268 7.76 -2.80 -0.34
N THR A 269 6.85 -2.75 -1.32
CA THR A 269 5.40 -2.60 -1.11
C THR A 269 4.81 -3.83 -0.42
N THR A 270 5.26 -5.02 -0.83
CA THR A 270 4.85 -6.28 -0.19
C THR A 270 5.32 -6.32 1.27
N VAL A 271 6.61 -6.11 1.54
CA VAL A 271 7.15 -6.09 2.92
C VAL A 271 6.44 -5.05 3.79
N PHE A 272 6.10 -3.88 3.23
CA PHE A 272 5.36 -2.85 3.94
C PHE A 272 3.96 -3.31 4.39
N ILE A 273 3.21 -4.01 3.53
CA ILE A 273 1.90 -4.58 3.89
C ILE A 273 2.04 -5.57 5.05
N PHE A 274 3.06 -6.44 5.03
CA PHE A 274 3.31 -7.39 6.13
C PHE A 274 3.69 -6.69 7.43
N LEU A 275 4.50 -5.62 7.37
CA LEU A 275 4.87 -4.83 8.55
C LEU A 275 3.64 -4.19 9.21
N LEU A 276 2.78 -3.56 8.41
CA LEU A 276 1.54 -2.96 8.91
C LEU A 276 0.66 -4.00 9.58
N ALA A 277 0.44 -5.14 8.92
CA ALA A 277 -0.35 -6.25 9.46
C ALA A 277 0.21 -6.81 10.77
N CYS A 278 1.54 -6.78 10.94
CA CYS A 278 2.22 -7.27 12.13
C CYS A 278 2.39 -6.20 13.22
N ASN A 279 1.63 -5.10 13.17
CA ASN A 279 1.76 -3.96 14.08
C ASN A 279 3.22 -3.54 14.24
N ASN A 280 3.95 -3.51 13.12
CA ASN A 280 5.30 -2.97 13.07
C ASN A 280 6.33 -3.82 13.85
N ASN A 281 5.99 -5.08 14.16
CA ASN A 281 6.90 -6.04 14.79
C ASN A 281 7.72 -6.78 13.71
N LEU A 282 9.04 -6.52 13.67
CA LEU A 282 9.95 -7.05 12.65
C LEU A 282 10.09 -8.57 12.68
N GLU A 283 10.27 -9.17 13.86
CA GLU A 283 10.42 -10.63 14.00
C GLU A 283 9.12 -11.35 13.62
N LEU A 284 7.97 -10.81 14.04
CA LEU A 284 6.68 -11.31 13.62
C LEU A 284 6.52 -11.20 12.10
N THR A 285 6.88 -10.05 11.53
CA THR A 285 6.82 -9.81 10.08
C THR A 285 7.64 -10.82 9.30
N LYS A 286 8.90 -11.02 9.71
CA LYS A 286 9.79 -12.02 9.11
C LYS A 286 9.17 -13.40 9.14
N ARG A 287 8.64 -13.82 10.30
CA ARG A 287 7.98 -15.12 10.45
C ARG A 287 6.72 -15.23 9.58
N THR A 288 5.93 -14.17 9.48
CA THR A 288 4.70 -14.14 8.67
C THR A 288 5.02 -14.23 7.19
N ILE A 289 6.03 -13.49 6.70
CA ILE A 289 6.53 -13.57 5.31
C ILE A 289 6.99 -15.00 4.99
N LEU A 290 7.85 -15.58 5.84
CA LEU A 290 8.34 -16.95 5.65
C LEU A 290 7.18 -17.96 5.60
N SER A 291 6.21 -17.80 6.51
CA SER A 291 5.04 -18.68 6.59
C SER A 291 4.12 -18.51 5.37
N HIS A 292 3.93 -17.29 4.88
CA HIS A 292 3.13 -16.98 3.69
C HIS A 292 3.57 -17.81 2.50
N TYR A 293 4.85 -17.69 2.11
CA TYR A 293 5.36 -18.35 0.92
C TYR A 293 5.54 -19.86 1.13
N ALA A 294 5.98 -20.29 2.31
CA ALA A 294 6.12 -21.72 2.61
C ALA A 294 4.77 -22.46 2.54
N LEU A 295 3.70 -21.86 3.07
CA LEU A 295 2.36 -22.47 3.05
C LEU A 295 1.74 -22.42 1.66
N LYS A 296 1.94 -21.32 0.91
CA LYS A 296 1.52 -21.26 -0.50
C LYS A 296 2.19 -22.33 -1.36
N LYS A 297 3.49 -22.58 -1.13
CA LYS A 297 4.23 -23.67 -1.78
C LYS A 297 3.72 -25.05 -1.37
N LYS A 298 3.39 -25.24 -0.09
CA LYS A 298 2.92 -26.52 0.46
C LYS A 298 1.49 -26.89 0.04
N LEU A 299 0.69 -25.91 -0.40
CA LEU A 299 -0.71 -26.08 -0.75
C LEU A 299 -0.99 -25.76 -2.24
N PRO A 300 -0.33 -26.45 -3.20
CA PRO A 300 -0.53 -26.18 -4.62
C PRO A 300 -1.99 -26.38 -5.06
N GLU A 301 -2.76 -27.25 -4.40
CA GLU A 301 -4.18 -27.43 -4.68
C GLU A 301 -5.02 -26.16 -4.44
N ILE A 302 -4.59 -25.27 -3.53
CA ILE A 302 -5.21 -23.98 -3.22
C ILE A 302 -4.58 -22.85 -4.04
N PHE A 303 -3.26 -22.84 -4.22
CA PHE A 303 -2.55 -21.67 -4.78
C PHE A 303 -2.15 -21.79 -6.25
N ASN A 304 -2.25 -22.98 -6.86
CA ASN A 304 -2.02 -23.17 -8.29
C ASN A 304 -3.34 -23.14 -9.08
N ASN A 305 -3.23 -22.83 -10.37
CA ASN A 305 -4.29 -22.79 -11.35
C ASN A 305 -5.49 -21.93 -10.88
N ARG A 306 -5.19 -20.72 -10.37
CA ARG A 306 -6.16 -19.76 -9.82
C ARG A 306 -6.82 -18.92 -10.93
N LYS A 307 -7.41 -19.61 -11.90
CA LYS A 307 -8.06 -18.97 -13.05
C LYS A 307 -9.57 -18.92 -12.86
N VAL A 308 -10.13 -17.72 -12.80
CA VAL A 308 -11.55 -17.50 -12.49
C VAL A 308 -12.45 -18.26 -13.46
N TYR A 309 -12.05 -18.38 -14.72
CA TYR A 309 -12.78 -19.10 -15.78
C TYR A 309 -12.63 -20.63 -15.75
N ASN A 310 -11.86 -21.21 -14.83
CA ASN A 310 -11.77 -22.66 -14.68
C ASN A 310 -13.10 -23.26 -14.21
N SER A 311 -13.45 -24.46 -14.71
CA SER A 311 -14.72 -25.13 -14.40
C SER A 311 -14.95 -25.33 -12.90
N ASN A 312 -13.93 -25.72 -12.13
CA ASN A 312 -14.04 -25.88 -10.68
C ASN A 312 -14.29 -24.55 -9.97
N LEU A 313 -13.61 -23.48 -10.39
CA LEU A 313 -13.80 -22.15 -9.82
C LEU A 313 -15.17 -21.58 -10.19
N GLN A 314 -15.63 -21.77 -11.42
CA GLN A 314 -16.99 -21.42 -11.83
C GLN A 314 -18.05 -22.21 -11.05
N LYS A 315 -17.81 -23.50 -10.79
CA LYS A 315 -18.69 -24.33 -9.96
C LYS A 315 -18.77 -23.78 -8.54
N ILE A 316 -17.64 -23.55 -7.86
CA ILE A 316 -17.67 -23.06 -6.48
C ILE A 316 -18.20 -21.63 -6.37
N LEU A 317 -17.92 -20.76 -7.35
CA LEU A 317 -18.55 -19.45 -7.45
C LEU A 317 -20.06 -19.64 -7.48
N ASN A 318 -20.60 -20.55 -8.29
CA ASN A 318 -22.04 -20.81 -8.31
C ASN A 318 -22.56 -21.46 -7.01
N THR A 319 -21.75 -22.19 -6.25
CA THR A 319 -22.20 -22.84 -5.00
C THR A 319 -22.14 -21.90 -3.78
N VAL A 320 -21.16 -21.00 -3.72
CA VAL A 320 -20.84 -20.18 -2.55
C VAL A 320 -20.78 -18.71 -2.90
N THR A 321 -21.32 -17.87 -2.04
CA THR A 321 -21.03 -16.43 -2.03
C THR A 321 -19.87 -16.14 -1.10
N GLY A 322 -18.78 -15.60 -1.65
CA GLY A 322 -17.68 -15.00 -0.91
C GLY A 322 -17.48 -13.58 -1.39
N CYS A 323 -17.83 -12.59 -0.57
CA CYS A 323 -17.75 -11.19 -0.98
C CYS A 323 -17.38 -10.26 0.16
N ARG A 324 -16.85 -9.09 -0.21
CA ARG A 324 -16.55 -7.99 0.71
C ARG A 324 -17.72 -7.01 0.73
N LEU A 325 -18.07 -6.49 1.91
CA LEU A 325 -19.01 -5.38 2.02
C LEU A 325 -18.30 -4.02 1.80
N PRO A 326 -18.99 -3.00 1.27
CA PRO A 326 -18.37 -1.77 0.81
C PRO A 326 -17.88 -0.84 1.93
N LYS A 327 -18.41 -0.97 3.15
CA LYS A 327 -18.05 -0.12 4.28
C LYS A 327 -17.12 -0.84 5.25
N ARG A 328 -16.16 -0.08 5.79
CA ARG A 328 -15.24 -0.56 6.85
C ARG A 328 -15.77 -0.21 8.23
N LEU A 329 -15.66 -1.14 9.18
CA LEU A 329 -15.97 -0.90 10.59
C LEU A 329 -14.67 -0.74 11.38
N ASN A 330 -14.40 0.46 11.89
CA ASN A 330 -13.16 0.78 12.63
C ASN A 330 -11.89 0.35 11.86
N GLY A 331 -11.81 0.70 10.57
CA GLY A 331 -10.70 0.30 9.71
C GLY A 331 -10.73 -1.14 9.19
N ASN A 332 -11.64 -1.99 9.71
CA ASN A 332 -11.75 -3.40 9.31
C ASN A 332 -12.62 -3.58 8.07
N ALA A 333 -12.19 -4.44 7.15
CA ALA A 333 -13.05 -4.93 6.09
C ALA A 333 -14.02 -6.01 6.63
N ILE A 334 -15.23 -6.05 6.10
CA ILE A 334 -16.24 -7.05 6.46
C ILE A 334 -16.42 -8.01 5.29
N PHE A 335 -16.19 -9.30 5.54
CA PHE A 335 -16.39 -10.37 4.57
C PHE A 335 -17.62 -11.20 4.90
N VAL A 336 -18.31 -11.68 3.88
CA VAL A 336 -19.43 -12.60 4.00
C VAL A 336 -19.11 -13.87 3.23
N SER A 337 -19.24 -15.02 3.90
CA SER A 337 -19.24 -16.35 3.29
C SER A 337 -20.57 -17.04 3.55
N LYS A 338 -21.28 -17.42 2.49
CA LYS A 338 -22.63 -18.02 2.55
C LYS A 338 -22.79 -19.10 1.47
N LEU A 339 -23.47 -20.21 1.80
CA LEU A 339 -23.92 -21.19 0.81
C LEU A 339 -25.07 -20.62 -0.01
N ARG A 340 -24.96 -20.69 -1.35
CA ARG A 340 -26.03 -20.36 -2.29
C ARG A 340 -26.75 -21.61 -2.78
N ASP A 341 -25.98 -22.67 -3.04
CA ASP A 341 -26.49 -24.01 -3.29
C ASP A 341 -26.13 -24.89 -2.09
N THR A 342 -27.15 -25.43 -1.42
CA THR A 342 -27.03 -26.25 -0.21
C THR A 342 -26.78 -27.73 -0.53
N ASN A 343 -26.73 -28.11 -1.81
CA ASN A 343 -26.39 -29.46 -2.22
C ASN A 343 -24.88 -29.72 -2.01
N TYR A 344 -24.55 -30.54 -1.03
CA TYR A 344 -23.18 -30.89 -0.67
C TYR A 344 -22.38 -31.55 -1.82
N GLN A 345 -23.06 -32.13 -2.83
CA GLN A 345 -22.41 -32.69 -4.01
C GLN A 345 -21.80 -31.60 -4.91
N ASN A 346 -22.32 -30.38 -4.82
CA ASN A 346 -21.85 -29.23 -5.59
C ASN A 346 -20.76 -28.43 -4.85
N PHE A 347 -20.48 -28.75 -3.59
CA PHE A 347 -19.51 -28.07 -2.76
C PHE A 347 -18.18 -28.83 -2.66
N GLU A 348 -17.06 -28.16 -2.87
CA GLU A 348 -15.71 -28.72 -2.70
C GLU A 348 -14.85 -27.80 -1.83
N TRP A 349 -14.23 -28.36 -0.78
CA TRP A 349 -13.45 -27.58 0.20
C TRP A 349 -12.18 -26.97 -0.40
N VAL A 350 -11.50 -27.68 -1.29
CA VAL A 350 -10.29 -27.18 -1.96
C VAL A 350 -10.62 -25.93 -2.77
N ASP A 351 -11.70 -26.00 -3.56
CA ASP A 351 -12.13 -24.87 -4.38
C ASP A 351 -12.69 -23.72 -3.53
N HIS A 352 -13.35 -24.02 -2.40
CA HIS A 352 -13.80 -23.01 -1.45
C HIS A 352 -12.62 -22.26 -0.81
N PHE A 353 -11.61 -22.97 -0.30
CA PHE A 353 -10.41 -22.36 0.26
C PHE A 353 -9.62 -21.57 -0.78
N LYS A 354 -9.54 -22.08 -2.03
CA LYS A 354 -8.98 -21.35 -3.16
C LYS A 354 -9.72 -20.03 -3.39
N LEU A 355 -11.04 -20.06 -3.52
CA LEU A 355 -11.85 -18.86 -3.71
C LEU A 355 -11.66 -17.85 -2.57
N MET A 356 -11.74 -18.29 -1.30
CA MET A 356 -11.55 -17.40 -0.15
C MET A 356 -10.14 -16.79 -0.14
N SER A 357 -9.11 -17.56 -0.47
CA SER A 357 -7.74 -17.05 -0.55
C SER A 357 -7.57 -15.97 -1.63
N MET A 358 -8.19 -16.17 -2.80
CA MET A 358 -8.19 -15.19 -3.90
C MET A 358 -8.90 -13.90 -3.50
N VAL A 359 -10.05 -14.00 -2.84
CA VAL A 359 -10.83 -12.86 -2.37
C VAL A 359 -10.06 -12.05 -1.33
N ILE A 360 -9.40 -12.71 -0.37
CA ILE A 360 -8.56 -12.05 0.64
C ILE A 360 -7.35 -11.38 -0.01
N GLU A 361 -6.64 -12.07 -0.90
CA GLU A 361 -5.46 -11.51 -1.58
C GLU A 361 -5.81 -10.32 -2.47
N GLY A 362 -6.93 -10.38 -3.19
CA GLY A 362 -7.42 -9.27 -3.99
C GLY A 362 -7.70 -8.02 -3.16
N LEU A 363 -8.30 -8.18 -1.98
CA LEU A 363 -8.48 -7.06 -1.06
C LEU A 363 -7.13 -6.49 -0.59
N MET A 364 -6.20 -7.34 -0.18
CA MET A 364 -4.88 -6.89 0.27
C MET A 364 -4.11 -6.13 -0.81
N TYR A 365 -4.34 -6.46 -2.08
CA TYR A 365 -3.70 -5.81 -3.21
C TYR A 365 -4.31 -4.44 -3.52
N SER A 366 -5.65 -4.35 -3.52
CA SER A 366 -6.35 -3.13 -3.95
C SER A 366 -6.60 -2.12 -2.83
N ASP A 367 -6.88 -2.58 -1.61
CA ASP A 367 -7.32 -1.74 -0.50
C ASP A 367 -7.05 -2.45 0.85
N PRO A 368 -5.79 -2.46 1.36
CA PRO A 368 -5.42 -3.16 2.59
C PRO A 368 -6.24 -2.71 3.81
N PRO A 369 -6.86 -3.62 4.59
CA PRO A 369 -7.58 -3.27 5.81
C PRO A 369 -6.69 -3.35 7.06
N GLU A 370 -7.11 -2.67 8.14
CA GLU A 370 -6.45 -2.81 9.46
C GLU A 370 -6.69 -4.20 10.08
N GLY A 371 -7.75 -4.86 9.64
CA GLY A 371 -8.12 -6.22 10.02
C GLY A 371 -9.40 -6.66 9.31
N VAL A 372 -9.87 -7.85 9.61
CA VAL A 372 -11.05 -8.44 8.98
C VAL A 372 -12.04 -8.95 10.00
N ILE A 373 -13.30 -8.60 9.75
CA ILE A 373 -14.48 -9.19 10.38
C ILE A 373 -15.10 -10.13 9.37
N THR A 374 -15.20 -11.42 9.69
CA THR A 374 -15.79 -12.42 8.80
C THR A 374 -17.17 -12.83 9.31
N ILE A 375 -18.19 -12.70 8.48
CA ILE A 375 -19.52 -13.26 8.71
C ILE A 375 -19.60 -14.60 7.97
N ILE A 376 -19.80 -15.68 8.71
CA ILE A 376 -20.05 -17.02 8.17
C ILE A 376 -21.54 -17.30 8.37
N ASP A 377 -22.30 -17.28 7.28
CA ASP A 377 -23.70 -17.68 7.30
C ASP A 377 -23.78 -19.20 7.11
N ALA A 378 -24.13 -19.89 8.19
CA ALA A 378 -24.20 -21.34 8.25
C ALA A 378 -25.55 -21.91 7.78
N GLU A 379 -26.45 -21.06 7.26
CA GLU A 379 -27.70 -21.50 6.66
C GLU A 379 -27.43 -22.53 5.54
N GLY A 380 -28.09 -23.69 5.62
CA GLY A 380 -27.91 -24.78 4.64
C GLY A 380 -26.65 -25.63 4.82
N PHE A 381 -25.74 -25.29 5.74
CA PHE A 381 -24.59 -26.13 6.05
C PHE A 381 -25.02 -27.40 6.79
N SER A 382 -24.49 -28.55 6.35
CA SER A 382 -24.90 -29.87 6.84
C SER A 382 -23.71 -30.77 7.16
N LEU A 383 -23.96 -31.85 7.91
CA LEU A 383 -22.93 -32.86 8.20
C LEU A 383 -22.24 -33.40 6.95
N MET A 384 -22.96 -33.53 5.82
CA MET A 384 -22.38 -34.02 4.57
C MET A 384 -21.34 -33.06 3.99
N HIS A 385 -21.50 -31.75 4.16
CA HIS A 385 -20.47 -30.77 3.80
C HIS A 385 -19.22 -30.96 4.67
N LEU A 386 -19.42 -31.14 5.98
CA LEU A 386 -18.34 -31.35 6.93
C LEU A 386 -17.56 -32.65 6.65
N MET A 387 -18.24 -33.75 6.32
CA MET A 387 -17.58 -35.04 6.04
C MET A 387 -16.70 -35.03 4.78
N LYS A 388 -16.87 -34.07 3.87
CA LYS A 388 -15.97 -33.87 2.72
C LYS A 388 -14.65 -33.18 3.10
N LEU A 389 -14.54 -32.63 4.31
CA LEU A 389 -13.38 -31.88 4.75
C LEU A 389 -12.20 -32.80 5.06
N LYS A 390 -11.09 -32.60 4.36
CA LYS A 390 -9.84 -33.29 4.66
C LYS A 390 -9.12 -32.58 5.82
N LEU A 391 -8.91 -33.27 6.94
CA LEU A 391 -8.29 -32.67 8.15
C LEU A 391 -6.88 -32.14 7.90
N GLY A 392 -6.09 -32.82 7.07
CA GLY A 392 -4.75 -32.35 6.68
C GLY A 392 -4.80 -30.99 5.97
N LEU A 393 -5.74 -30.84 5.02
CA LEU A 393 -5.95 -29.58 4.30
C LEU A 393 -6.43 -28.48 5.26
N LEU A 394 -7.40 -28.79 6.14
CA LEU A 394 -7.90 -27.85 7.14
C LEU A 394 -6.78 -27.34 8.04
N LYS A 395 -5.94 -28.23 8.58
CA LYS A 395 -4.81 -27.87 9.44
C LYS A 395 -3.89 -26.85 8.79
N GLU A 396 -3.47 -27.12 7.55
CA GLU A 396 -2.54 -26.25 6.83
C GLU A 396 -3.22 -24.92 6.41
N PHE A 397 -4.50 -24.95 6.05
CA PHE A 397 -5.25 -23.73 5.73
C PHE A 397 -5.48 -22.84 6.97
N CYS A 398 -5.83 -23.44 8.12
CA CYS A 398 -5.89 -22.74 9.40
C CYS A 398 -4.53 -22.09 9.74
N LYS A 399 -3.43 -22.80 9.48
CA LYS A 399 -2.08 -22.23 9.66
C LYS A 399 -1.85 -21.06 8.71
N TYR A 400 -2.26 -21.15 7.45
CA TYR A 400 -2.14 -20.05 6.48
C TYR A 400 -2.89 -18.81 6.94
N ILE A 401 -4.17 -18.94 7.31
CA ILE A 401 -5.00 -17.79 7.73
C ILE A 401 -4.46 -17.11 9.00
N GLN A 402 -3.87 -17.86 9.93
CA GLN A 402 -3.42 -17.32 11.22
C GLN A 402 -1.94 -16.90 11.26
N GLU A 403 -1.11 -17.36 10.32
CA GLU A 403 0.35 -17.14 10.33
C GLU A 403 0.92 -16.67 8.99
N GLY A 404 0.25 -16.91 7.88
CA GLY A 404 0.73 -16.61 6.54
C GLY A 404 0.05 -15.41 5.89
N VAL A 405 -1.17 -15.05 6.27
CA VAL A 405 -1.86 -13.90 5.68
C VAL A 405 -1.39 -12.61 6.36
N PRO A 406 -0.98 -11.57 5.61
CA PRO A 406 -0.63 -10.26 6.18
C PRO A 406 -1.89 -9.47 6.55
N MET A 407 -2.69 -10.00 7.47
CA MET A 407 -3.96 -9.41 7.89
C MET A 407 -4.33 -9.88 9.29
N LYS A 408 -4.91 -8.98 10.09
CA LYS A 408 -5.41 -9.32 11.42
C LYS A 408 -6.83 -9.88 11.34
N ILE A 409 -7.08 -11.00 12.02
CA ILE A 409 -8.44 -11.45 12.29
C ILE A 409 -8.97 -10.62 13.46
N SER A 410 -10.00 -9.81 13.21
CA SER A 410 -10.60 -8.94 14.24
C SER A 410 -11.81 -9.60 14.88
N SER A 411 -12.62 -10.31 14.09
CA SER A 411 -13.73 -11.09 14.62
C SER A 411 -14.29 -12.07 13.59
N VAL A 412 -14.88 -13.18 14.04
CA VAL A 412 -15.61 -14.13 13.21
C VAL A 412 -17.02 -14.31 13.78
N GLN A 413 -18.02 -13.93 12.99
CA GLN A 413 -19.43 -13.94 13.36
C GLN A 413 -20.12 -15.08 12.62
N VAL A 414 -20.45 -16.17 13.31
CA VAL A 414 -21.16 -17.31 12.72
C VAL A 414 -22.66 -17.12 12.95
N VAL A 415 -23.40 -16.77 11.90
CA VAL A 415 -24.84 -16.54 11.95
C VAL A 415 -25.60 -17.74 11.38
N ASN A 416 -26.88 -17.87 11.73
CA ASN A 416 -27.69 -19.03 11.37
C ASN A 416 -27.02 -20.35 11.77
N ALA A 417 -26.31 -20.34 12.91
CA ALA A 417 -25.48 -21.46 13.33
C ALA A 417 -26.34 -22.69 13.64
N THR A 418 -26.17 -23.76 12.86
CA THR A 418 -26.81 -25.05 13.10
C THR A 418 -26.03 -25.88 14.13
N TYR A 419 -26.63 -26.96 14.65
CA TYR A 419 -25.93 -27.89 15.56
C TYR A 419 -24.64 -28.48 14.95
N TYR A 420 -24.60 -28.64 13.61
CA TYR A 420 -23.40 -29.13 12.92
C TYR A 420 -22.21 -28.17 13.02
N MET A 421 -22.44 -26.89 13.31
CA MET A 421 -21.35 -25.93 13.52
C MET A 421 -20.57 -26.20 14.81
N ASP A 422 -21.19 -26.78 15.84
CA ASP A 422 -20.45 -27.22 17.04
C ASP A 422 -19.48 -28.35 16.73
N LEU A 423 -19.90 -29.28 15.86
CA LEU A 423 -19.05 -30.37 15.39
C LEU A 423 -17.93 -29.84 14.49
N ALA A 424 -18.25 -28.97 13.53
CA ALA A 424 -17.25 -28.35 12.66
C ALA A 424 -16.21 -27.55 13.47
N PHE A 425 -16.65 -26.81 14.48
CA PHE A 425 -15.76 -26.09 15.39
C PHE A 425 -14.88 -27.05 16.21
N SER A 426 -15.44 -28.14 16.73
CA SER A 426 -14.68 -29.17 17.45
C SER A 426 -13.60 -29.82 16.59
N VAL A 427 -13.88 -30.01 15.29
CA VAL A 427 -12.91 -30.51 14.31
C VAL A 427 -11.80 -29.49 14.02
N ALA A 428 -12.13 -28.20 13.93
CA ALA A 428 -11.17 -27.13 13.65
C ALA A 428 -10.32 -26.75 14.88
N LYS A 429 -10.89 -26.82 16.09
CA LYS A 429 -10.32 -26.38 17.36
C LYS A 429 -8.86 -26.78 17.59
N PRO A 430 -8.40 -28.01 17.29
CA PRO A 430 -6.99 -28.39 17.46
C PRO A 430 -6.00 -27.58 16.60
N PHE A 431 -6.47 -26.91 15.55
CA PHE A 431 -5.65 -26.15 14.60
C PHE A 431 -5.82 -24.63 14.75
N VAL A 432 -6.72 -24.18 15.63
CA VAL A 432 -7.00 -22.76 15.87
C VAL A 432 -6.31 -22.32 17.15
N LYS A 433 -5.54 -21.22 17.08
CA LYS A 433 -4.87 -20.64 18.25
C LYS A 433 -5.90 -20.12 19.24
N LYS A 434 -5.56 -20.18 20.54
CA LYS A 434 -6.43 -19.70 21.62
C LYS A 434 -6.90 -18.24 21.39
N GLU A 435 -5.98 -17.36 20.99
CA GLU A 435 -6.28 -15.95 20.68
C GLU A 435 -7.27 -15.77 19.53
N VAL A 436 -7.37 -16.72 18.59
CA VAL A 436 -8.34 -16.70 17.49
C VAL A 436 -9.66 -17.33 17.92
N MET A 437 -9.62 -18.34 18.78
CA MET A 437 -10.82 -18.96 19.37
C MET A 437 -11.69 -17.93 20.09
N ASP A 438 -11.06 -17.00 20.82
CA ASP A 438 -11.76 -15.96 21.59
C ASP A 438 -12.44 -14.90 20.69
N LEU A 439 -12.15 -14.89 19.38
CA LEU A 439 -12.72 -13.98 18.39
C LEU A 439 -13.89 -14.57 17.61
N ILE A 440 -14.24 -15.85 17.85
CA ILE A 440 -15.30 -16.56 17.16
C ILE A 440 -16.58 -16.50 17.99
N HIS A 441 -17.62 -15.89 17.43
CA HIS A 441 -18.92 -15.70 18.08
C HIS A 441 -20.02 -16.42 17.30
N PHE A 442 -20.73 -17.32 17.96
CA PHE A 442 -21.86 -18.04 17.37
C PHE A 442 -23.18 -17.37 17.73
N HIS A 443 -23.98 -17.06 16.73
CA HIS A 443 -25.30 -16.44 16.88
C HIS A 443 -26.39 -17.47 16.57
N ARG A 444 -27.32 -17.64 17.53
CA ARG A 444 -28.39 -18.64 17.50
C ARG A 444 -29.68 -18.06 18.08
N GLY A 445 -30.81 -18.64 17.68
CA GLY A 445 -32.13 -18.26 18.19
C GLY A 445 -32.71 -17.00 17.52
N GLU A 446 -33.90 -16.60 17.96
CA GLU A 446 -34.71 -15.57 17.29
C GLU A 446 -34.04 -14.18 17.30
N ASN A 447 -33.32 -13.84 18.38
CA ASN A 447 -32.67 -12.52 18.54
C ASN A 447 -31.25 -12.45 17.95
N GLN A 448 -30.81 -13.47 17.20
CA GLN A 448 -29.43 -13.55 16.70
C GLN A 448 -29.00 -12.33 15.87
N MET A 449 -29.90 -11.78 15.04
CA MET A 449 -29.61 -10.63 14.19
C MET A 449 -29.54 -9.34 15.02
N GLU A 450 -30.37 -9.20 16.05
CA GLU A 450 -30.32 -8.08 16.98
C GLU A 450 -28.99 -8.08 17.75
N ILE A 451 -28.54 -9.25 18.23
CA ILE A 451 -27.25 -9.40 18.92
C ILE A 451 -26.09 -9.03 17.99
N LEU A 452 -26.08 -9.57 16.76
CA LEU A 452 -25.08 -9.21 15.75
C LEU A 452 -25.03 -7.70 15.55
N GLN A 453 -26.19 -7.05 15.39
CA GLN A 453 -26.31 -5.63 15.09
C GLN A 453 -25.91 -4.72 16.24
N THR A 454 -26.30 -5.07 17.47
CA THR A 454 -26.12 -4.22 18.64
C THR A 454 -24.76 -4.39 19.29
N GLN A 455 -24.16 -5.57 19.21
CA GLN A 455 -22.90 -5.88 19.91
C GLN A 455 -21.68 -5.94 19.01
N TYR A 456 -21.84 -6.24 17.71
CA TYR A 456 -20.70 -6.54 16.83
C TYR A 456 -20.64 -5.67 15.58
N ILE A 457 -21.71 -5.63 14.76
CA ILE A 457 -21.71 -4.97 13.45
C ILE A 457 -22.99 -4.14 13.27
N PRO A 458 -22.95 -2.80 13.44
CA PRO A 458 -24.13 -1.95 13.31
C PRO A 458 -24.84 -2.07 11.95
N LYS A 459 -26.16 -1.87 11.93
CA LYS A 459 -27.03 -2.02 10.73
C LYS A 459 -26.51 -1.34 9.46
N GLN A 460 -25.94 -0.15 9.60
CA GLN A 460 -25.40 0.61 8.46
C GLN A 460 -24.25 -0.07 7.71
N TYR A 461 -23.66 -1.12 8.28
CA TYR A 461 -22.57 -1.94 7.73
C TYR A 461 -23.04 -3.32 7.27
N LEU A 462 -24.33 -3.65 7.42
CA LEU A 462 -24.88 -4.95 7.06
C LEU A 462 -25.81 -4.86 5.84
N PRO A 463 -25.89 -5.92 5.01
CA PRO A 463 -26.82 -6.04 3.90
C PRO A 463 -28.27 -6.30 4.38
N LYS A 464 -29.23 -6.14 3.45
CA LYS A 464 -30.67 -6.33 3.70
C LYS A 464 -30.99 -7.72 4.28
N GLU A 465 -30.28 -8.76 3.83
CA GLU A 465 -30.43 -10.14 4.30
C GLU A 465 -30.12 -10.31 5.79
N TYR A 466 -29.33 -9.42 6.38
CA TYR A 466 -29.02 -9.41 7.82
C TYR A 466 -29.71 -8.23 8.54
N GLY A 467 -30.75 -7.65 7.93
CA GLY A 467 -31.54 -6.55 8.50
C GLY A 467 -30.81 -5.20 8.58
N GLY A 468 -29.81 -4.99 7.73
CA GLY A 468 -29.04 -3.75 7.65
C GLY A 468 -29.44 -2.82 6.50
N ASP A 469 -28.68 -1.74 6.34
CA ASP A 469 -28.99 -0.62 5.44
C ASP A 469 -28.25 -0.69 4.09
N LEU A 470 -27.32 -1.64 3.90
CA LEU A 470 -26.59 -1.83 2.66
C LEU A 470 -27.44 -2.53 1.59
N GLU A 471 -26.94 -2.61 0.36
CA GLU A 471 -27.59 -3.38 -0.71
C GLU A 471 -27.57 -4.89 -0.43
N SER A 472 -28.27 -5.65 -1.28
CA SER A 472 -28.27 -7.12 -1.20
C SER A 472 -26.86 -7.69 -1.33
N ILE A 473 -26.59 -8.78 -0.61
CA ILE A 473 -25.38 -9.59 -0.76
C ILE A 473 -25.11 -9.96 -2.23
N SER A 474 -26.15 -10.18 -3.02
CA SER A 474 -26.04 -10.53 -4.44
C SER A 474 -25.32 -9.46 -5.27
N THR A 475 -25.50 -8.18 -4.95
CA THR A 475 -24.81 -7.06 -5.59
C THR A 475 -23.31 -7.13 -5.32
N TYR A 476 -22.92 -7.21 -4.05
CA TYR A 476 -21.51 -7.25 -3.65
C TYR A 476 -20.77 -8.51 -4.09
N ARG A 477 -21.52 -9.61 -4.24
CA ARG A 477 -21.03 -10.84 -4.86
C ARG A 477 -20.62 -10.60 -6.31
N GLN A 478 -21.45 -9.93 -7.10
CA GLN A 478 -21.14 -9.69 -8.51
C GLN A 478 -19.91 -8.78 -8.63
N GLU A 479 -19.86 -7.71 -7.83
CA GLU A 479 -18.68 -6.83 -7.74
C GLU A 479 -17.41 -7.61 -7.38
N GLY A 480 -17.49 -8.50 -6.39
CA GLY A 480 -16.36 -9.35 -6.00
C GLY A 480 -15.93 -10.34 -7.08
N ILE A 481 -16.86 -10.86 -7.90
CA ILE A 481 -16.52 -11.70 -9.06
C ILE A 481 -15.80 -10.87 -10.12
N ASP A 482 -16.30 -9.66 -10.40
CA ASP A 482 -15.69 -8.74 -11.36
C ASP A 482 -14.26 -8.35 -10.92
N ASP A 483 -14.05 -8.13 -9.61
CA ASP A 483 -12.71 -7.94 -9.01
C ASP A 483 -11.79 -9.13 -9.27
N LEU A 484 -12.26 -10.35 -9.06
CA LEU A 484 -11.45 -11.55 -9.32
C LEU A 484 -11.04 -11.64 -10.81
N PHE A 485 -11.95 -11.31 -11.74
CA PHE A 485 -11.62 -11.25 -13.16
C PHE A 485 -10.58 -10.17 -13.47
N ARG A 486 -10.71 -8.98 -12.87
CA ARG A 486 -9.71 -7.90 -13.00
C ARG A 486 -8.33 -8.33 -12.49
N LEU A 487 -8.30 -9.15 -11.45
CA LEU A 487 -7.07 -9.63 -10.81
C LEU A 487 -6.52 -10.93 -11.43
N GLN A 488 -7.09 -11.41 -12.54
CA GLN A 488 -6.63 -12.65 -13.17
C GLN A 488 -5.13 -12.62 -13.52
N GLU A 489 -4.66 -11.52 -14.10
CA GLU A 489 -3.25 -11.34 -14.44
C GLU A 489 -2.35 -11.38 -13.21
N TYR A 490 -2.80 -10.78 -12.09
CA TYR A 490 -2.07 -10.83 -10.82
C TYR A 490 -1.90 -12.28 -10.33
N PHE A 491 -2.95 -13.09 -10.37
CA PHE A 491 -2.87 -14.48 -9.93
C PHE A 491 -1.96 -15.33 -10.83
N ASP A 492 -2.00 -15.09 -12.15
CA ASP A 492 -1.14 -15.80 -13.11
C ASP A 492 0.34 -15.43 -12.91
N LEU A 493 0.65 -14.15 -12.69
CA LEU A 493 2.02 -13.68 -12.40
C LEU A 493 2.54 -14.20 -11.06
N GLU A 494 1.73 -14.16 -10.00
CA GLU A 494 2.11 -14.68 -8.69
C GLU A 494 2.45 -16.18 -8.75
N GLU A 495 1.64 -16.95 -9.49
CA GLU A 495 1.87 -18.39 -9.65
C GLU A 495 3.13 -18.68 -10.46
N GLN A 496 3.33 -18.00 -11.59
CA GLN A 496 4.54 -18.15 -12.41
C GLN A 496 5.80 -17.87 -11.59
N GLN A 497 5.79 -16.78 -10.80
CA GLN A 497 6.91 -16.43 -9.93
C GLN A 497 7.12 -17.46 -8.83
N ARG A 498 6.06 -17.93 -8.17
CA ARG A 498 6.18 -18.95 -7.13
C ARG A 498 6.72 -20.29 -7.66
N LEU A 499 6.49 -20.60 -8.95
CA LEU A 499 6.94 -21.84 -9.59
C LEU A 499 8.35 -21.75 -10.20
N SER A 500 8.73 -20.63 -10.82
CA SER A 500 10.00 -20.47 -11.56
C SER A 500 11.26 -20.66 -10.71
N TYR A 501 11.16 -20.57 -9.38
CA TYR A 501 12.29 -20.80 -8.47
C TYR A 501 12.53 -22.28 -8.10
N ASN A 502 11.63 -23.20 -8.45
CA ASN A 502 11.86 -24.63 -8.16
C ASN A 502 12.89 -25.29 -9.11
N GLU A 503 13.33 -24.62 -10.18
CA GLU A 503 14.30 -25.17 -11.13
C GLU A 503 15.77 -24.81 -10.80
N ASN A 504 16.00 -23.88 -9.86
CA ASN A 504 17.34 -23.35 -9.52
C ASN A 504 17.76 -23.59 -8.05
N SER A 505 17.05 -24.42 -7.29
CA SER A 505 17.33 -24.72 -5.86
C SER A 505 17.67 -26.18 -5.60
#